data_AF-A0A534VX83-F1
#
_entry.id   AF-A0A534VX83-F1
#
_cell.length_a   1.000
_cell.length_b   1.000
_cell.length_c   1.000
_cell.angle_alpha   90.00
_cell.angle_beta   90.00
_cell.angle_gamma   90.00
#
_symmetry.space_group_name_H-M   'P 1'
#
loop_
_entity.id
_entity.type
_entity.pdbx_description
1 polymer ?
#
loop_
_entity_poly.entity_id
_entity_poly.type
_entity_poly.pdbx_seq_one_letter_code
_entity_poly.pdbx_strand_id
1 'polypeptide(L)' 'MHAVIRTKRVFLSGQLVEYWENADLPFGWAREDLQAYLDRGQWVLLFNAVALNAPRPGAGHGS' A
#
# COMPACT_ATOMS: atom_id res chain seq x y z
N MET A 1 -6.32 -1.88 21.44
CA MET A 1 -5.98 -0.50 21.03
C MET A 1 -6.78 -0.20 19.77
N HIS A 2 -7.58 0.86 19.75
CA HIS A 2 -8.30 1.26 18.53
C HIS A 2 -7.31 1.96 17.60
N ALA A 3 -7.13 1.43 16.39
CA ALA A 3 -6.28 2.05 15.38
C ALA A 3 -6.84 3.41 14.98
N VAL A 4 -6.01 4.44 14.94
CA VAL A 4 -6.41 5.76 14.45
C VAL A 4 -6.46 5.72 12.92
N ILE A 5 -7.65 5.61 12.35
CA ILE A 5 -7.84 5.74 10.91
C ILE A 5 -7.90 7.22 10.53
N ARG A 6 -6.93 7.68 9.76
CA ARG A 6 -6.94 9.00 9.13
C ARG A 6 -7.70 8.91 7.81
N THR A 7 -8.61 9.85 7.62
CA THR A 7 -9.29 10.05 6.34
C THR A 7 -8.83 11.36 5.70
N LYS A 8 -8.52 11.33 4.40
CA LYS A 8 -8.14 12.51 3.63
C LYS A 8 -8.78 12.44 2.25
N ARG A 9 -9.38 13.54 1.79
CA ARG A 9 -9.90 13.65 0.42
C ARG A 9 -8.80 14.09 -0.53
N VAL A 10 -8.63 13.38 -1.64
CA VAL A 10 -7.61 13.66 -2.67
C VAL A 10 -8.21 13.49 -4.07
N PHE A 11 -7.68 14.22 -5.05
CA PHE A 11 -8.02 14.01 -6.46
C PHE A 11 -7.02 13.02 -7.09
N LEU A 12 -7.51 11.89 -7.62
CA LEU A 12 -6.73 10.93 -8.40
C LEU A 12 -7.28 10.87 -9.82
N SER A 13 -6.46 11.23 -10.82
CA SER A 13 -6.86 11.29 -12.23
C SER A 13 -8.15 12.09 -12.49
N GLY A 14 -8.33 13.21 -11.77
CA GLY A 14 -9.51 14.08 -11.88
C GLY A 14 -10.73 13.62 -11.07
N GLN A 15 -10.70 12.44 -10.47
CA GLN A 15 -11.78 11.95 -9.59
C GLN A 15 -11.47 12.25 -8.13
N LEU A 16 -12.44 12.83 -7.40
CA LEU A 16 -12.35 12.99 -5.95
C LEU A 16 -12.54 11.63 -5.27
N VAL A 17 -11.56 11.21 -4.46
CA VAL A 17 -11.61 9.98 -3.67
C VAL A 17 -11.30 10.27 -2.21
N GLU A 18 -11.74 9.38 -1.32
CA GLU A 18 -11.37 9.40 0.09
C GLU A 18 -10.30 8.33 0.35
N TYR A 19 -9.16 8.78 0.86
CA TYR A 19 -8.04 7.94 1.28
C TYR A 19 -8.20 7.61 2.77
N TRP A 20 -8.15 6.32 3.09
CA TRP A 20 -8.27 5.78 4.43
C TRP A 20 -6.97 5.07 4.78
N GLU A 21 -6.28 5.53 5.82
CA GLU A 21 -5.02 4.94 6.25
C GLU A 21 -4.97 4.82 7.77
N ASN A 22 -4.42 3.71 8.25
CA ASN A 22 -4.09 3.56 9.65
C ASN A 22 -2.84 4.38 9.98
N ALA A 23 -2.98 5.44 10.78
CA ALA A 23 -1.87 6.32 11.13
C ALA A 23 -0.81 5.63 12.01
N ASP A 24 -1.21 4.60 12.75
CA ASP A 24 -0.32 3.83 13.62
C ASP A 24 0.49 2.79 12.81
N LEU A 25 0.08 2.55 11.57
CA LEU A 25 0.70 1.58 10.67
C LEU A 25 0.53 2.03 9.21
N PRO A 26 1.30 3.03 8.77
CA PRO A 26 1.29 3.45 7.38
C PRO A 26 1.72 2.29 6.47
N PHE A 27 1.16 2.26 5.27
CA PHE A 27 1.60 1.30 4.26
C PHE A 27 2.96 1.74 3.70
N GLY A 28 3.90 0.79 3.64
CA GLY A 28 5.25 0.98 3.16
C GLY A 28 5.73 -0.24 2.38
N TRP A 29 6.78 -0.07 1.58
CA TRP A 29 7.35 -1.11 0.74
C TRP A 29 8.87 -1.20 0.85
N ALA A 30 9.46 -0.52 1.85
CA ALA A 30 10.87 -0.65 2.16
C ALA A 30 11.14 -2.00 2.83
N ARG A 31 12.40 -2.46 2.83
CA ARG A 31 12.77 -3.76 3.39
C ARG A 31 12.36 -3.89 4.86
N GLU A 32 12.47 -2.80 5.61
CA GLU A 32 12.10 -2.70 7.01
C GLU A 32 10.60 -2.88 7.21
N ASP A 33 9.78 -2.36 6.30
CA ASP A 33 8.32 -2.52 6.31
C ASP A 33 7.94 -3.98 6.04
N LEU A 34 8.57 -4.60 5.04
CA LEU A 34 8.34 -6.02 4.71
C LEU A 34 8.66 -6.93 5.89
N GLN A 35 9.79 -6.69 6.58
CA GLN A 35 10.15 -7.43 7.78
C GLN A 35 9.16 -7.19 8.92
N ALA A 36 8.74 -5.94 9.14
CA ALA A 36 7.75 -5.62 10.16
C ALA A 36 6.39 -6.31 9.90
N TYR A 37 5.96 -6.42 8.64
CA TYR A 37 4.73 -7.13 8.29
C TYR A 37 4.83 -8.63 8.55
N LEU A 38 5.98 -9.24 8.26
CA LEU A 38 6.26 -10.64 8.60
C LEU A 38 6.18 -10.87 10.11
N ASP A 39 6.91 -10.07 10.89
CA ASP A 39 7.00 -10.21 12.34
C ASP A 39 5.64 -10.04 13.03
N ARG A 40 4.77 -9.20 12.45
CA ARG A 40 3.42 -8.91 12.98
C ARG A 40 2.30 -9.78 12.39
N GLY A 41 2.62 -10.70 11.47
CA GLY A 41 1.64 -11.55 10.79
C GLY A 41 0.65 -10.79 9.90
N GLN A 42 1.05 -9.63 9.36
CA GLN A 42 0.21 -8.74 8.56
C GLN A 42 0.25 -9.12 7.07
N TRP A 43 -0.23 -10.33 6.78
CA TRP A 43 -0.08 -10.98 5.46
C TRP A 43 -0.65 -10.19 4.28
N VAL A 44 -1.76 -9.47 4.49
CA VAL A 44 -2.36 -8.64 3.43
C VAL A 44 -1.45 -7.46 3.05
N LEU A 45 -0.82 -6.81 4.03
CA LEU A 45 0.09 -5.70 3.78
C LEU A 45 1.38 -6.20 3.13
N LEU A 46 1.91 -7.33 3.60
CA LEU A 46 3.07 -7.98 2.98
C LEU A 46 2.79 -8.35 1.51
N PHE A 47 1.66 -8.98 1.22
CA PHE A 47 1.26 -9.31 -0.15
C PHE A 47 1.20 -8.07 -1.03
N ASN A 48 0.55 -7.00 -0.57
CA ASN A 48 0.44 -5.75 -1.32
C ASN A 48 1.81 -5.13 -1.62
N ALA A 49 2.72 -5.09 -0.63
CA ALA A 49 4.06 -4.56 -0.80
C ALA A 49 4.90 -5.36 -1.81
N VAL A 50 4.78 -6.70 -1.78
CA VAL A 50 5.45 -7.58 -2.75
C VAL A 50 4.86 -7.42 -4.14
N ALA A 51 3.53 -7.39 -4.27
CA ALA A 51 2.84 -7.26 -5.55
C ALA A 51 3.15 -5.93 -6.26
N LEU A 52 3.30 -4.84 -5.51
CA LEU A 52 3.66 -3.52 -6.04
C LEU A 52 5.14 -3.39 -6.43
N ASN A 53 6.03 -4.16 -5.77
CA ASN A 53 7.46 -4.22 -6.12
C ASN A 53 7.77 -5.20 -7.25
N ALA A 54 6.83 -6.07 -7.62
CA ALA A 54 7.04 -7.03 -8.69
C ALA A 54 7.30 -6.28 -10.01
N PRO A 55 8.33 -6.67 -10.79
CA PRO A 55 8.54 -6.13 -12.12
C PRO A 55 7.26 -6.33 -12.92
N ARG A 56 6.65 -5.25 -13.42
CA ARG A 56 5.55 -5.40 -14.37
C ARG A 56 6.09 -6.14 -15.59
N PRO A 57 5.42 -7.20 -16.06
CA PRO A 57 5.65 -7.67 -17.43
C PRO A 57 5.51 -6.44 -18.31
N GLY A 58 6.53 -6.14 -19.12
CA GLY A 58 6.53 -4.95 -19.96
C GLY A 58 5.18 -4.85 -20.65
N ALA A 59 4.48 -3.74 -20.46
CA ALA A 59 3.28 -3.46 -21.23
C ALA A 59 3.77 -3.31 -22.67
N GLY A 60 3.73 -4.42 -23.42
CA GLY A 60 3.91 -4.41 -24.86
C GLY A 60 2.77 -3.60 -25.42
N HIS A 61 2.98 -2.29 -25.57
CA HIS A 61 2.23 -1.52 -26.55
C HIS A 61 2.62 -2.10 -27.90
N GLY A 62 1.78 -3.02 -28.39
CA GLY A 62 1.79 -3.41 -29.78
C GLY A 62 1.54 -2.16 -30.62
N SER A 63 2.54 -1.81 -31.41
CA SER A 63 2.40 -1.00 -32.62
C SER A 63 2.61 -1.92 -33.81
#